data_AF-A0AAU6DTL7-F1
#
_entry.id   AF-A0AAU6DTL7-F1
#
_cell.length_a   1.000
_cell.length_b   1.000
_cell.length_c   1.000
_cell.angle_alpha   90.00
_cell.angle_beta   90.00
_cell.angle_gamma   90.00
#
_symmetry.space_group_name_H-M   'P 1'
#
loop_
_entity.id
_entity.type
_entity.pdbx_description
1 polymer ?
#
loop_
_entity_poly.entity_id
_entity_poly.type
_entity_poly.pdbx_seq_one_letter_code
_entity_poly.pdbx_strand_id
1 'polypeptide(L)'
;MMTINEQSRTWQGEGGPAEWTRAWDRTRELISTRADRFSERDSDGSQEDGISALATALYITAKEQRVEPAAVPRQTVDDLMSRHPGETDLDIVRRWEAHLEDLGHDVDDKTDPVSARWRRLRYDHDPELYWDDALARHGYGLTEIQYVLGDHVGLAF
;
A
#
# COMPACT_ATOMS: atom_id res chain seq x y z
N MET A 1 -20.51 5.24 12.78
CA MET A 1 -19.10 5.56 12.50
C MET A 1 -18.48 4.29 11.95
N MET A 2 -17.99 4.31 10.71
CA MET A 2 -17.42 3.12 10.05
C MET A 2 -15.98 2.93 10.54
N THR A 3 -15.64 1.74 11.01
CA THR A 3 -14.29 1.41 11.52
C THR A 3 -13.27 1.37 10.38
N ILE A 4 -11.97 1.54 10.67
CA ILE A 4 -10.91 1.44 9.67
C ILE A 4 -10.89 0.06 8.96
N ASN A 5 -11.33 -0.99 9.64
CA ASN A 5 -11.49 -2.33 9.07
C ASN A 5 -12.64 -2.42 8.06
N GLU A 6 -13.74 -1.73 8.32
CA GLU A 6 -14.85 -1.65 7.36
C GLU A 6 -14.47 -0.75 6.17
N GLN A 7 -13.75 0.35 6.41
CA GLN A 7 -13.25 1.23 5.36
C GLN A 7 -12.26 0.50 4.44
N SER A 8 -11.29 -0.24 5.01
CA SER A 8 -10.33 -1.03 4.22
C SER A 8 -10.97 -2.13 3.37
N ARG A 9 -12.11 -2.71 3.78
CA ARG A 9 -12.88 -3.61 2.90
C ARG A 9 -13.45 -2.88 1.69
N THR A 10 -13.90 -1.64 1.88
CA THR A 10 -14.36 -0.78 0.78
C THR A 10 -13.20 -0.44 -0.16
N TRP A 11 -12.00 -0.19 0.39
CA TRP A 11 -10.81 0.14 -0.39
C TRP A 11 -10.25 -1.04 -1.19
N GLN A 12 -10.26 -2.24 -0.62
CA GLN A 12 -9.90 -3.48 -1.30
C GLN A 12 -10.71 -3.69 -2.59
N GLY A 13 -12.00 -3.33 -2.56
CA GLY A 13 -12.94 -3.62 -3.64
C GLY A 13 -13.34 -5.10 -3.68
N GLU A 14 -14.01 -5.49 -4.77
CA GLU A 14 -14.49 -6.86 -4.98
C GLU A 14 -13.58 -7.62 -5.95
N GLY A 15 -13.30 -8.90 -5.66
CA GLY A 15 -12.57 -9.81 -6.53
C GLY A 15 -11.05 -9.84 -6.36
N GLY A 16 -10.37 -10.40 -7.37
CA GLY A 16 -8.91 -10.52 -7.44
C GLY A 16 -8.39 -11.90 -7.04
N PRO A 17 -7.07 -12.13 -7.14
CA PRO A 17 -6.44 -13.38 -6.72
C PRO A 17 -6.68 -13.67 -5.23
N ALA A 18 -6.65 -14.94 -4.84
CA ALA A 18 -6.83 -15.32 -3.44
C ALA A 18 -5.75 -14.67 -2.54
N GLU A 19 -4.54 -14.56 -3.06
CA GLU A 19 -3.39 -13.94 -2.41
C GLU A 19 -3.58 -12.43 -2.21
N TRP A 20 -4.31 -11.75 -3.10
CA TRP A 20 -4.68 -10.34 -2.92
C TRP A 20 -5.57 -10.18 -1.68
N THR A 21 -6.57 -11.04 -1.54
CA THR A 21 -7.44 -11.04 -0.36
C THR A 21 -6.65 -11.30 0.92
N ARG A 22 -5.72 -12.27 0.90
CA ARG A 22 -4.87 -12.58 2.06
C ARG A 22 -3.93 -11.43 2.43
N ALA A 23 -3.41 -10.70 1.45
CA ALA A 23 -2.59 -9.52 1.70
C ALA A 23 -3.40 -8.44 2.41
N TRP A 24 -4.63 -8.18 1.97
CA TRP A 24 -5.55 -7.27 2.65
C TRP A 24 -5.97 -7.73 4.05
N ASP A 25 -6.20 -9.03 4.25
CA ASP A 25 -6.47 -9.59 5.58
C ASP A 25 -5.28 -9.34 6.51
N ARG A 26 -4.06 -9.60 6.03
CA ARG A 26 -2.84 -9.34 6.81
C ARG A 26 -2.68 -7.86 7.12
N THR A 27 -2.92 -6.97 6.17
CA THR A 27 -2.92 -5.52 6.40
C THR A 27 -3.92 -5.13 7.49
N ARG A 28 -5.14 -5.67 7.45
CA ARG A 28 -6.18 -5.42 8.47
C ARG A 28 -5.78 -5.89 9.86
N GLU A 29 -5.16 -7.07 9.96
CA GLU A 29 -4.59 -7.54 11.23
C GLU A 29 -3.58 -6.54 11.78
N LEU A 30 -2.64 -6.08 10.94
CA LEU A 30 -1.59 -5.16 11.35
C LEU A 30 -2.15 -3.82 11.84
N ILE A 31 -3.07 -3.19 11.10
CA ILE A 31 -3.65 -1.91 11.52
C ILE A 31 -4.57 -2.06 12.75
N SER A 32 -5.21 -3.21 12.93
CA SER A 32 -6.08 -3.46 14.09
C SER A 32 -5.31 -3.51 15.40
N THR A 33 -4.03 -3.87 15.37
CA THR A 33 -3.17 -3.82 16.57
C THR A 33 -2.88 -2.40 17.06
N ARG A 34 -3.22 -1.38 16.25
CA ARG A 34 -2.99 0.05 16.53
C ARG A 34 -4.22 0.90 16.28
N ALA A 35 -5.35 0.42 16.78
CA ALA A 35 -6.64 1.10 16.63
C ALA A 35 -6.62 2.55 17.15
N ASP A 36 -5.72 2.90 18.08
CA ASP A 36 -5.49 4.26 18.57
C ASP A 36 -5.00 5.21 17.47
N ARG A 37 -4.09 4.76 16.59
CA ARG A 37 -3.49 5.55 15.50
C ARG A 37 -4.43 5.74 14.31
N PHE A 38 -5.30 4.76 14.08
CA PHE A 38 -6.27 4.77 12.97
C PHE A 38 -7.69 5.15 13.42
N SER A 39 -7.82 5.75 14.62
CA SER A 39 -9.12 6.10 15.22
C SER A 39 -9.72 7.38 14.65
N GLU A 40 -8.88 8.33 14.23
CA GLU A 40 -9.31 9.58 13.61
C GLU A 40 -9.37 9.40 12.09
N ARG A 41 -10.50 9.79 11.52
CA ARG A 41 -10.69 9.75 10.07
C ARG A 41 -9.77 10.78 9.45
N ASP A 42 -8.89 10.31 8.61
CA ASP A 42 -8.05 11.20 7.84
C ASP A 42 -8.88 12.00 6.82
N SER A 43 -8.68 13.32 6.83
CA SER A 43 -9.34 14.25 5.93
C SER A 43 -8.65 14.32 4.56
N ASP A 44 -7.38 13.92 4.48
CA ASP A 44 -6.58 14.01 3.27
C ASP A 44 -6.43 12.68 2.52
N GLY A 45 -6.78 11.54 3.12
CA GLY A 45 -6.73 10.23 2.46
C GLY A 45 -5.38 9.51 2.54
N SER A 46 -4.38 10.09 3.19
CA SER A 46 -3.08 9.44 3.45
C SER A 46 -3.21 8.09 4.18
N GLN A 47 -4.22 7.92 5.05
CA GLN A 47 -4.52 6.61 5.66
C GLN A 47 -4.96 5.56 4.63
N GLU A 48 -5.82 5.95 3.68
CA GLU A 48 -6.26 5.06 2.61
C GLU A 48 -5.07 4.65 1.74
N ASP A 49 -4.24 5.63 1.36
CA ASP A 49 -3.04 5.40 0.56
C ASP A 49 -2.06 4.49 1.27
N GLY A 50 -1.77 4.76 2.55
CA GLY A 50 -0.82 3.97 3.33
C GLY A 50 -1.27 2.52 3.52
N ILE A 51 -2.55 2.30 3.80
CA ILE A 51 -3.12 0.96 3.94
C ILE A 51 -3.10 0.20 2.62
N SER A 52 -3.35 0.90 1.52
CA SER A 52 -3.37 0.32 0.18
C SER A 52 -1.98 -0.01 -0.33
N ALA A 53 -1.00 0.87 -0.08
CA ALA A 53 0.40 0.63 -0.37
C ALA A 53 0.92 -0.57 0.42
N LEU A 54 0.59 -0.68 1.71
CA LEU A 54 0.97 -1.85 2.53
C LEU A 54 0.35 -3.16 2.01
N ALA A 55 -0.95 -3.17 1.68
CA ALA A 55 -1.59 -4.35 1.10
C ALA A 55 -0.95 -4.76 -0.24
N THR A 56 -0.60 -3.78 -1.07
CA THR A 56 0.06 -4.00 -2.36
C THR A 56 1.50 -4.50 -2.19
N ALA A 57 2.27 -3.94 -1.26
CA ALA A 57 3.61 -4.42 -0.95
C ALA A 57 3.59 -5.87 -0.44
N LEU A 58 2.70 -6.19 0.51
CA LEU A 58 2.53 -7.55 1.01
C LEU A 58 2.12 -8.52 -0.09
N TYR A 59 1.23 -8.11 -1.01
CA TYR A 59 0.84 -8.91 -2.15
C TYR A 59 2.02 -9.20 -3.08
N ILE A 60 2.73 -8.16 -3.53
CA ILE A 60 3.90 -8.28 -4.41
C ILE A 60 4.92 -9.22 -3.79
N THR A 61 5.36 -8.91 -2.57
CA THR A 61 6.43 -9.66 -1.92
C THR A 61 6.03 -11.12 -1.64
N ALA A 62 4.80 -11.36 -1.20
CA ALA A 62 4.31 -12.72 -0.97
C ALA A 62 4.32 -13.55 -2.26
N LYS A 63 3.88 -12.96 -3.38
CA LYS A 63 3.84 -13.63 -4.68
C LYS A 63 5.23 -13.92 -5.23
N GLU A 64 6.15 -12.96 -5.13
CA GLU A 64 7.53 -13.11 -5.59
C GLU A 64 8.29 -14.18 -4.79
N GLN A 65 8.16 -14.17 -3.46
CA GLN A 65 8.82 -15.13 -2.59
C GLN A 65 8.07 -16.47 -2.49
N ARG A 66 6.85 -16.55 -3.03
CA ARG A 66 5.96 -17.72 -2.94
C ARG A 66 5.69 -18.14 -1.49
N VAL A 67 5.43 -17.16 -0.65
CA VAL A 67 5.08 -17.32 0.78
C VAL A 67 3.70 -16.75 1.06
N GLU A 68 3.14 -17.08 2.22
CA GLU A 68 1.92 -16.40 2.68
C GLU A 68 2.23 -14.94 3.09
N PRO A 69 1.31 -13.98 2.90
CA PRO A 69 1.51 -12.59 3.32
C PRO A 69 1.91 -12.43 4.79
N ALA A 70 1.46 -13.32 5.67
CA ALA A 70 1.83 -13.32 7.09
C ALA A 70 3.30 -13.72 7.35
N ALA A 71 3.94 -14.41 6.41
CA ALA A 71 5.33 -14.85 6.49
C ALA A 71 6.31 -13.91 5.74
N VAL A 72 5.80 -12.85 5.12
CA VAL A 72 6.64 -11.87 4.42
C VAL A 72 7.53 -11.15 5.44
N PRO A 73 8.86 -11.17 5.26
CA PRO A 73 9.77 -10.44 6.12
C PRO A 73 9.52 -8.95 6.02
N ARG A 74 9.53 -8.29 7.17
CA ARG A 74 9.44 -6.82 7.25
C ARG A 74 10.40 -6.12 6.30
N GLN A 75 11.66 -6.57 6.31
CA GLN A 75 12.71 -5.93 5.56
C GLN A 75 12.41 -5.89 4.06
N THR A 76 11.77 -6.92 3.50
CA THR A 76 11.45 -6.90 2.07
C THR A 76 10.35 -5.91 1.74
N VAL A 77 9.37 -5.77 2.63
CA VAL A 77 8.32 -4.74 2.50
C VAL A 77 8.94 -3.34 2.63
N ASP A 78 9.85 -3.15 3.58
CA ASP A 78 10.61 -1.91 3.76
C ASP A 78 11.48 -1.59 2.51
N ASP A 79 12.14 -2.58 1.91
CA ASP A 79 12.98 -2.40 0.71
C ASP A 79 12.14 -2.00 -0.53
N LEU A 80 10.92 -2.53 -0.64
CA LEU A 80 9.98 -2.19 -1.72
C LEU A 80 9.40 -0.77 -1.53
N MET A 81 9.07 -0.38 -0.30
CA MET A 81 8.48 0.93 0.00
C MET A 81 9.51 2.06 0.14
N SER A 82 10.76 1.75 0.47
CA SER A 82 11.80 2.76 0.68
C SER A 82 12.31 3.30 -0.65
N ARG A 83 12.46 4.63 -0.68
CA ARG A 83 13.17 5.33 -1.75
C ARG A 83 14.65 4.97 -1.72
N HIS A 84 15.18 4.52 -2.83
CA HIS A 84 16.61 4.22 -2.96
C HIS A 84 17.41 5.53 -3.21
N PRO A 85 18.69 5.59 -2.83
CA PRO A 85 19.51 6.77 -3.06
C PRO A 85 19.55 7.18 -4.53
N GLY A 86 19.09 8.40 -4.83
CA GLY A 86 19.04 8.94 -6.20
C GLY A 86 17.80 8.56 -7.01
N GLU A 87 16.89 7.75 -6.46
CA GLU A 87 15.61 7.40 -7.08
C GLU A 87 14.68 8.63 -7.08
N THR A 88 13.94 8.88 -8.16
CA THR A 88 12.85 9.87 -8.20
C THR A 88 11.51 9.23 -7.83
N ASP A 89 10.48 10.03 -7.53
CA ASP A 89 9.17 9.47 -7.19
C ASP A 89 8.57 8.69 -8.38
N LEU A 90 8.86 9.12 -9.61
CA LEU A 90 8.49 8.38 -10.83
C LEU A 90 9.24 7.04 -10.95
N ASP A 91 10.48 6.96 -10.48
CA ASP A 91 11.23 5.71 -10.50
C ASP A 91 10.66 4.71 -9.48
N ILE A 92 10.18 5.18 -8.32
CA ILE A 92 9.46 4.35 -7.35
C ILE A 92 8.19 3.77 -7.99
N VAL A 93 7.39 4.62 -8.65
CA VAL A 93 6.16 4.19 -9.35
C VAL A 93 6.48 3.12 -10.39
N ARG A 94 7.50 3.35 -11.23
CA ARG A 94 7.93 2.40 -12.27
C ARG A 94 8.43 1.08 -11.69
N ARG A 95 9.13 1.11 -10.55
CA ARG A 95 9.60 -0.10 -9.88
C ARG A 95 8.43 -0.96 -9.42
N TRP A 96 7.41 -0.34 -8.81
CA TRP A 96 6.21 -1.05 -8.40
C TRP A 96 5.40 -1.58 -9.58
N GLU A 97 5.27 -0.79 -10.65
CA GLU A 97 4.63 -1.24 -11.88
C GLU A 97 5.33 -2.46 -12.48
N ALA A 98 6.67 -2.44 -12.54
CA ALA A 98 7.45 -3.59 -13.02
C ALA A 98 7.18 -4.86 -12.19
N HIS A 99 7.11 -4.75 -10.86
CA HIS A 99 6.76 -5.88 -10.00
C HIS A 99 5.33 -6.41 -10.28
N LEU A 100 4.36 -5.53 -10.51
CA LEU A 100 2.99 -5.94 -10.83
C LEU A 100 2.89 -6.59 -12.21
N GLU A 101 3.59 -6.04 -13.21
CA GLU A 101 3.67 -6.58 -14.56
C GLU A 101 4.33 -7.96 -14.58
N ASP A 102 5.42 -8.15 -13.83
CA ASP A 102 6.09 -9.46 -13.67
C ASP A 102 5.17 -10.52 -13.01
N LEU A 103 4.22 -10.08 -12.20
CA LEU A 103 3.18 -10.93 -11.61
C LEU A 103 1.99 -11.18 -12.56
N GLY A 104 2.00 -10.58 -13.75
CA GLY A 104 1.00 -10.77 -14.80
C GLY A 104 -0.16 -9.77 -14.77
N HIS A 105 -0.03 -8.67 -14.03
CA HIS A 105 -1.03 -7.61 -14.01
C HIS A 105 -0.73 -6.58 -15.12
N ASP A 106 -1.76 -6.20 -15.88
CA ASP A 106 -1.70 -5.00 -16.70
C ASP A 106 -2.03 -3.80 -15.81
N VAL A 107 -1.04 -2.97 -15.49
CA VAL A 107 -1.17 -1.83 -14.55
C VAL A 107 -2.19 -0.79 -15.01
N ASP A 108 -2.59 -0.82 -16.29
CA ASP A 108 -3.64 0.04 -16.82
C ASP A 108 -5.02 -0.63 -16.92
N ASP A 109 -5.14 -1.93 -16.67
CA ASP A 109 -6.42 -2.63 -16.66
C ASP A 109 -7.29 -2.20 -15.47
N LYS A 110 -8.47 -1.66 -15.77
CA LYS A 110 -9.46 -1.22 -14.75
C LYS A 110 -10.33 -2.36 -14.25
N THR A 111 -10.30 -3.50 -14.93
CA THR A 111 -11.09 -4.68 -14.60
C THR A 111 -10.33 -5.64 -13.69
N ASP A 112 -9.00 -5.58 -13.68
CA ASP A 112 -8.18 -6.26 -12.69
C ASP A 112 -8.22 -5.50 -11.34
N PRO A 113 -8.66 -6.13 -10.24
CA PRO A 113 -8.79 -5.46 -8.95
C PRO A 113 -7.48 -4.96 -8.35
N VAL A 114 -6.35 -5.62 -8.64
CA VAL A 114 -5.03 -5.19 -8.18
C VAL A 114 -4.62 -3.92 -8.94
N SER A 115 -4.67 -3.94 -10.26
CA SER A 115 -4.39 -2.77 -11.10
C SER A 115 -5.35 -1.62 -10.84
N ALA A 116 -6.64 -1.88 -10.64
CA ALA A 116 -7.60 -0.83 -10.29
C ALA A 116 -7.23 -0.12 -8.96
N ARG A 117 -6.75 -0.87 -7.96
CA ARG A 117 -6.27 -0.28 -6.69
C ARG A 117 -4.96 0.47 -6.88
N TRP A 118 -3.99 -0.12 -7.59
CA TRP A 118 -2.72 0.54 -7.92
C TRP A 118 -2.96 1.86 -8.66
N ARG A 119 -3.86 1.86 -9.64
CA ARG A 119 -4.26 3.06 -10.37
C ARG A 119 -4.83 4.13 -9.45
N ARG A 120 -5.62 3.80 -8.44
CA ARG A 120 -6.11 4.82 -7.49
C ARG A 120 -4.96 5.43 -6.70
N LEU A 121 -4.05 4.59 -6.20
CA LEU A 121 -2.82 5.04 -5.54
C LEU A 121 -1.97 5.93 -6.47
N ARG A 122 -1.96 5.65 -7.78
CA ARG A 122 -1.25 6.41 -8.81
C ARG A 122 -1.98 7.69 -9.27
N TYR A 123 -3.31 7.71 -9.33
CA TYR A 123 -4.11 8.79 -9.94
C TYR A 123 -4.37 9.97 -9.02
N ASP A 124 -4.23 9.82 -7.71
CA ASP A 124 -4.11 10.99 -6.80
C ASP A 124 -2.74 11.71 -6.98
N HIS A 125 -1.98 11.34 -8.02
CA HIS A 125 -0.72 11.95 -8.45
C HIS A 125 -0.75 12.52 -9.88
N ASP A 126 -1.91 12.92 -10.42
CA ASP A 126 -1.95 13.69 -11.67
C ASP A 126 -1.46 15.15 -11.42
N PRO A 127 -0.28 15.56 -11.93
CA PRO A 127 0.29 16.87 -11.70
C PRO A 127 -0.50 18.02 -12.36
N GLU A 128 -1.52 17.73 -13.18
CA GLU A 128 -2.41 18.78 -13.70
C GLU A 128 -3.45 19.24 -12.66
N LEU A 129 -3.63 18.50 -11.56
CA LEU A 129 -4.52 18.85 -10.45
C LEU A 129 -3.71 19.11 -9.18
N TYR A 130 -3.42 20.39 -8.93
CA TYR A 130 -2.92 20.95 -7.66
C TYR A 130 -1.50 20.57 -7.20
N TRP A 131 -0.55 21.42 -7.59
CA TRP A 131 0.87 21.37 -7.21
C TRP A 131 1.19 21.59 -5.72
N ASP A 132 0.24 22.07 -4.90
CA ASP A 132 0.52 22.38 -3.49
C ASP A 132 0.17 21.24 -2.51
N ASP A 133 -0.63 20.25 -2.91
CA ASP A 133 -1.14 19.20 -2.00
C ASP A 133 -0.40 17.85 -2.15
N ALA A 134 0.13 17.57 -3.34
CA ALA A 134 0.88 16.34 -3.63
C ALA A 134 2.20 16.28 -2.82
N LEU A 135 2.91 17.41 -2.68
CA LEU A 135 4.20 17.47 -1.97
C LEU A 135 4.05 17.22 -0.45
N ALA A 136 2.88 17.53 0.12
CA ALA A 136 2.56 17.20 1.51
C ALA A 136 2.19 15.71 1.66
N ARG A 137 1.34 15.17 0.78
CA ARG A 137 0.90 13.76 0.84
C ARG A 137 2.01 12.74 0.59
N HIS A 138 2.97 13.03 -0.30
CA HIS A 138 4.10 12.12 -0.56
C HIS A 138 5.07 12.00 0.61
N GLY A 139 5.22 13.07 1.39
CA GLY A 139 5.89 13.03 2.67
C GLY A 139 5.08 12.19 3.65
N TYR A 140 3.82 12.55 3.93
CA TYR A 140 3.05 11.91 5.00
C TYR A 140 2.62 10.47 4.74
N GLY A 141 2.23 10.03 3.54
CA GLY A 141 1.85 8.63 3.32
C GLY A 141 3.02 7.64 3.48
N LEU A 142 4.16 7.93 2.86
CA LEU A 142 5.37 7.11 3.00
C LEU A 142 6.05 7.30 4.36
N THR A 143 5.97 8.49 4.96
CA THR A 143 6.54 8.74 6.28
C THR A 143 5.65 8.22 7.41
N GLU A 144 4.32 8.24 7.31
CA GLU A 144 3.38 7.55 8.22
C GLU A 144 3.52 6.03 8.08
N ILE A 145 3.72 5.49 6.87
CA ILE A 145 4.09 4.08 6.69
C ILE A 145 5.46 3.79 7.32
N GLN A 146 6.46 4.66 7.15
CA GLN A 146 7.76 4.55 7.83
C GLN A 146 7.67 4.82 9.34
N TYR A 147 6.62 5.45 9.87
CA TYR A 147 6.36 5.59 11.31
C TYR A 147 5.60 4.37 11.86
N VAL A 148 4.61 3.87 11.11
CA VAL A 148 3.90 2.60 11.37
C VAL A 148 4.92 1.47 11.42
N LEU A 149 5.83 1.42 10.44
CA LEU A 149 6.94 0.48 10.38
C LEU A 149 8.02 0.88 11.39
N GLY A 150 8.72 2.00 11.18
CA GLY A 150 9.97 2.40 11.84
C GLY A 150 9.93 2.48 13.36
N ASP A 151 8.79 2.81 13.96
CA ASP A 151 8.68 2.94 15.40
C ASP A 151 7.97 1.73 16.04
N HIS A 152 7.25 0.91 15.27
CA HIS A 152 6.06 0.28 15.84
C HIS A 152 5.42 -0.94 15.13
N VAL A 153 6.09 -1.66 14.22
CA VAL A 153 5.70 -3.08 13.99
C VAL A 153 6.75 -3.99 14.57
N GLY A 154 6.41 -4.61 15.71
CA GLY A 154 6.99 -5.88 16.14
C GLY A 154 6.65 -6.95 15.12
N LEU A 155 7.25 -6.88 13.93
CA LEU A 155 7.51 -8.03 13.08
C LEU A 155 8.73 -8.69 13.70
N ALA A 156 8.53 -9.28 14.87
CA ALA A 156 9.49 -10.20 15.46
C ALA A 156 9.30 -11.53 14.74
N PHE A 157 10.04 -11.72 13.65
CA PHE A 157 10.41 -13.02 13.12
C PHE A 157 11.88 -12.98 12.72
#